data_AF-A0A017HUV9-F1
#
_entry.id   AF-A0A017HUV9-F1
#
_cell.length_a   1.000
_cell.length_b   1.000
_cell.length_c   1.000
_cell.angle_alpha   90.00
_cell.angle_beta   90.00
_cell.angle_gamma   90.00
#
_symmetry.space_group_name_H-M   'P 1'
#
loop_
_entity.id
_entity.type
_entity.pdbx_description
1 polymer ?
#
loop_
_entity_poly.entity_id
_entity_poly.type
_entity_poly.pdbx_seq_one_letter_code
_entity_poly.pdbx_strand_id
1 'polypeptide(L)' 'MQIDASIARPAPISRVRLPSLLGWLVRQDARYRHARQVEELSDHVLRDIGLTRAELLRGRRLP' A
#
# COMPACT_ATOMS: atom_id res chain seq x y z
N MET A 1 -51.04 11.23 -9.98
CA MET A 1 -49.96 10.50 -9.29
C MET A 1 -48.66 11.22 -9.61
N GLN A 2 -48.13 11.99 -8.66
CA GLN A 2 -46.92 12.82 -8.85
C GLN A 2 -45.84 12.23 -7.94
N ILE A 3 -44.78 11.71 -8.54
CA ILE A 3 -43.67 11.08 -7.82
C ILE A 3 -42.67 12.19 -7.52
N ASP A 4 -42.64 12.63 -6.27
CA ASP A 4 -41.62 13.55 -5.76
C ASP A 4 -40.26 12.84 -5.76
N ALA A 5 -39.51 13.02 -6.84
CA ALA A 5 -38.11 12.61 -6.91
C ALA A 5 -37.26 13.56 -6.08
N SER A 6 -37.38 13.46 -4.75
CA SER A 6 -36.44 14.05 -3.80
C SER A 6 -35.13 13.27 -3.87
N ILE A 7 -34.35 13.50 -4.93
CA ILE A 7 -32.99 12.99 -5.07
C ILE A 7 -32.17 13.66 -3.97
N ALA A 8 -31.97 12.93 -2.87
CA ALA A 8 -31.09 13.35 -1.79
C ALA A 8 -29.70 13.67 -2.37
N ARG A 9 -29.34 14.95 -2.41
CA ARG A 9 -28.03 15.38 -2.87
C ARG A 9 -26.98 14.81 -1.91
N PRO A 10 -25.94 14.12 -2.39
CA PRO A 10 -24.88 13.64 -1.51
C PRO A 10 -24.25 14.84 -0.80
N ALA A 11 -24.14 14.75 0.52
CA ALA A 11 -23.58 15.82 1.34
C ALA A 11 -22.18 16.18 0.83
N PRO A 12 -21.82 17.48 0.77
CA PRO A 12 -20.50 17.89 0.31
C PRO A 12 -19.45 17.31 1.25
N ILE A 13 -18.55 16.48 0.71
CA ILE A 13 -17.37 15.99 1.43
C ILE A 13 -16.62 17.23 1.91
N SER A 14 -16.61 17.47 3.22
CA SER A 14 -15.96 18.63 3.83
C SER A 14 -14.53 18.76 3.29
N ARG A 15 -14.25 19.89 2.62
CA ARG A 15 -12.96 20.21 2.00
C ARG A 15 -11.77 20.12 2.97
N VAL A 16 -12.04 20.07 4.28
CA VAL A 16 -11.06 19.92 5.36
C VAL A 16 -10.52 18.48 5.49
N ARG A 17 -11.29 17.45 5.09
CA ARG A 17 -10.88 16.04 5.19
C ARG A 17 -10.06 15.54 3.99
N LEU A 18 -10.17 16.21 2.84
CA LEU A 18 -9.43 15.82 1.63
C LEU A 18 -7.90 15.97 1.78
N PRO A 19 -7.36 17.09 2.30
CA PRO A 19 -5.93 17.24 2.50
C PRO A 19 -5.33 16.23 3.49
N SER A 20 -6.07 15.88 4.55
CA SER A 20 -5.59 14.94 5.56
C SER A 20 -5.58 13.50 5.04
N LEU A 21 -6.56 13.11 4.23
CA LEU A 21 -6.59 11.81 3.54
C LEU A 21 -5.48 11.69 2.49
N LEU A 22 -5.28 12.73 1.67
CA LEU A 22 -4.19 12.76 0.69
C LEU A 22 -2.81 12.69 1.38
N GLY A 23 -2.64 13.46 2.47
CA GLY A 23 -1.41 13.39 3.26
C GLY A 23 -1.18 12.02 3.90
N TRP A 24 -2.24 11.34 4.35
CA TRP A 24 -2.14 9.96 4.84
C TRP A 24 -1.75 9.00 3.72
N LEU A 25 -2.37 9.10 2.55
CA LEU A 25 -2.09 8.25 1.40
C LEU A 25 -0.64 8.39 0.92
N VAL A 26 -0.15 9.62 0.80
CA VAL A 26 1.25 9.90 0.42
C VAL A 26 2.23 9.27 1.41
N ARG A 27 1.95 9.34 2.72
CA ARG A 27 2.79 8.68 3.74
C ARG A 27 2.77 7.15 3.60
N GLN A 28 1.61 6.56 3.28
CA GLN A 28 1.52 5.11 3.07
C GLN A 28 2.26 4.67 1.81
N ASP A 29 2.13 5.41 0.71
CA ASP A 29 2.85 5.15 -0.53
C ASP A 29 4.37 5.24 -0.33
N ALA A 30 4.85 6.29 0.36
CA ALA A 30 6.27 6.42 0.70
C ALA A 30 6.78 5.22 1.54
N ARG A 31 6.01 4.78 2.54
CA ARG A 31 6.34 3.60 3.34
C ARG A 31 6.39 2.32 2.50
N TYR A 32 5.42 2.15 1.60
CA TYR A 32 5.37 0.99 0.70
C TYR A 32 6.59 0.96 -0.24
N ARG A 33 6.91 2.09 -0.88
CA ARG A 33 8.08 2.18 -1.77
C ARG A 33 9.39 1.93 -1.03
N HIS A 34 9.55 2.49 0.16
CA HIS A 34 10.74 2.25 0.97
C HIS A 34 10.87 0.77 1.35
N ALA A 35 9.77 0.12 1.75
CA ALA A 35 9.77 -1.32 2.03
C ALA A 35 10.15 -2.13 0.79
N ARG A 36 9.61 -1.79 -0.38
CA ARG A 36 9.95 -2.43 -1.67
C ARG A 36 11.42 -2.24 -2.06
N GLN A 37 11.99 -1.05 -1.85
CA GLN A 37 13.41 -0.79 -2.13
C GLN A 37 14.32 -1.62 -1.23
N VAL A 38 14.01 -1.71 0.07
CA VAL A 38 14.76 -2.57 1.00
C VAL A 38 14.61 -4.04 0.61
N GLU A 39 13.42 -4.44 0.18
CA GLU A 39 13.13 -5.79 -0.27
C GLU A 39 13.98 -6.17 -1.49
N GLU A 40 14.04 -5.29 -2.50
CA GLU A 40 14.82 -5.46 -3.73
C GLU A 40 16.33 -5.45 -3.48
N LEU A 41 16.81 -4.57 -2.58
CA LEU A 41 18.20 -4.58 -2.14
C LEU A 41 18.55 -5.90 -1.47
N SER A 42 17.67 -6.41 -0.61
CA SER A 42 17.87 -7.71 0.05
C SER A 42 17.93 -8.84 -0.96
N ASP A 43 17.07 -8.82 -1.99
CA ASP A 43 17.07 -9.83 -3.04
C ASP A 43 18.32 -9.76 -3.93
N HIS A 44 18.86 -8.56 -4.16
CA HIS A 44 20.12 -8.39 -4.87
C HIS A 44 21.29 -9.00 -4.08
N VAL A 45 21.38 -8.69 -2.78
CA VAL A 45 22.41 -9.26 -1.90
C VAL A 45 22.31 -10.78 -1.82
N LEU A 46 21.10 -11.33 -1.73
CA LEU A 46 20.89 -12.78 -1.78
C LEU A 46 21.41 -13.38 -3.09
N ARG A 47 21.15 -12.71 -4.22
CA ARG A 47 21.61 -13.16 -5.53
C ARG A 47 23.12 -13.12 -5.67
N ASP A 48 23.78 -12.12 -5.09
CA ASP A 48 25.25 -12.00 -5.11
C ASP A 48 25.94 -13.17 -4.42
N ILE A 49 25.32 -13.71 -3.36
CA ILE A 49 25.79 -14.93 -2.67
C ILE A 49 25.24 -16.23 -3.30
N GLY A 50 24.65 -16.14 -4.49
CA GLY A 50 24.13 -17.28 -5.24
C GLY A 50 22.84 -17.88 -4.68
N LEU A 51 22.10 -17.14 -3.86
CA LEU A 51 20.84 -17.58 -3.25
C LEU A 51 19.63 -16.80 -3.77
N THR A 52 18.48 -17.40 -3.65
CA THR A 52 17.18 -16.75 -3.84
C THR A 52 16.43 -16.65 -2.53
N ARG A 53 15.53 -15.67 -2.42
CA ARG A 53 14.65 -15.56 -1.24
C ARG A 53 13.80 -16.82 -1.01
N ALA A 54 13.39 -17.50 -2.07
CA ALA A 54 12.63 -18.75 -1.97
C ALA A 54 13.43 -19.89 -1.33
N GLU A 55 14.74 -19.96 -1.57
CA GLU A 55 15.63 -20.94 -0.95
C GLU A 55 15.86 -20.62 0.52
N LEU A 56 16.09 -19.34 0.86
CA LEU A 56 16.21 -18.90 2.25
C LEU A 56 14.96 -19.25 3.08
N LEU A 57 13.76 -19.00 2.52
CA LEU A 57 12.49 -19.31 3.18
C LEU A 57 12.24 -20.80 3.30
N ARG A 58 12.69 -21.61 2.34
CA ARG A 58 12.66 -23.08 2.43
C ARG A 58 13.60 -23.60 3.51
N GLY A 59 14.82 -23.06 3.61
CA GLY A 59 15.79 -23.43 4.64
C GLY A 59 15.33 -23.09 6.06
N ARG A 60 14.62 -21.97 6.24
CA ARG A 60 14.08 -21.54 7.55
C ARG A 60 12.84 -22.33 8.00
N ARG A 61 12.25 -23.16 7.12
CA ARG A 61 11.07 -23.99 7.41
C ARG A 61 11.40 -25.41 7.90
N LEU A 62 12.67 -25.77 7.98
CA LEU A 62 13.10 -27.04 8.58
C LEU A 62 13.18 -26.86 10.11
N PRO A 63 12.64 -27.81 10.92
CA PRO A 63 12.69 -27.77 12.37
C PRO A 63 14.13 -27.89 12.92
#